data_AF-A0A449AD25-F1
#
_entry.id   AF-A0A449AD25-F1
#
_cell.length_a   1.000
_cell.length_b   1.000
_cell.length_c   1.000
_cell.angle_alpha   90.00
_cell.angle_beta   90.00
_cell.angle_gamma   90.00
#
_symmetry.space_group_name_H-M   'P 1'
#
loop_
_entity.id
_entity.type
_entity.pdbx_description
1 polymer ?
#
loop_
_entity_poly.entity_id
_entity_poly.type
_entity_poly.pdbx_seq_one_letter_code
_entity_poly.pdbx_strand_id
1 'polypeptide(L)'
;MAKKNKQPFWCDKVFFIVFFFITIATLLISDKIIKWNTVLNTTYQLDVPYRILISFLYTTVFLVVSFLLAYFGKLKVIYLQIIAFIIGITMTLFWIPLYQKITSSNSEDKDTYLFLWTWYKYDIIAVFMLYLFIFGLVKYLATYQNIIKLKQRFNKNKHTLK
;
A
#
# COMPACT_ATOMS: atom_id res chain seq x y z
N MET A 1 12.46 10.21 36.98
CA MET A 1 12.60 10.95 35.71
C MET A 1 12.71 9.97 34.54
N ALA A 2 11.71 9.89 33.67
CA ALA A 2 11.79 9.04 32.48
C ALA A 2 12.83 9.62 31.51
N LYS A 3 13.88 8.86 31.18
CA LYS A 3 14.83 9.20 30.11
C LYS A 3 14.01 9.51 28.84
N LYS A 4 13.98 10.78 28.41
CA LYS A 4 13.59 11.16 27.05
C LYS A 4 14.59 10.48 26.14
N ASN A 5 14.22 9.30 25.63
CA ASN A 5 15.00 8.59 24.66
C ASN A 5 15.06 9.49 23.43
N LYS A 6 16.18 10.20 23.24
CA LYS A 6 16.37 11.08 22.09
C LYS A 6 16.29 10.19 20.85
N GLN A 7 15.16 10.30 20.16
CA GLN A 7 14.86 9.54 18.96
C GLN A 7 15.98 9.81 17.94
N PRO A 8 16.68 8.79 17.41
CA PRO A 8 17.65 9.03 16.36
C PRO A 8 16.87 9.48 15.13
N PHE A 9 17.02 10.76 14.77
CA PHE A 9 16.33 11.47 13.67
C PHE A 9 16.44 10.79 12.29
N TRP A 10 17.30 9.78 12.17
CA TRP A 10 17.57 9.03 10.95
C TRP A 10 16.57 7.91 10.68
N CYS A 11 16.00 7.25 11.70
CA CYS A 11 15.13 6.08 11.47
C CYS A 11 13.88 6.42 10.66
N ASP A 12 13.19 7.50 11.01
CA ASP A 12 11.98 7.96 10.33
C ASP A 12 12.28 8.30 8.85
N LYS A 13 13.40 8.99 8.59
CA LYS A 13 13.82 9.39 7.24
C LYS A 13 14.16 8.18 6.36
N VAL A 14 14.98 7.26 6.88
CA VAL A 14 15.36 6.03 6.15
C VAL A 14 14.12 5.19 5.85
N PHE A 15 13.19 5.07 6.80
CA PHE A 15 11.93 4.37 6.58
C PHE A 15 11.13 5.00 5.43
N PHE A 16 10.95 6.33 5.42
CA PHE A 16 10.21 7.01 4.36
C PHE A 16 10.88 6.89 2.98
N ILE A 17 12.22 6.93 2.94
CA ILE A 17 12.98 6.72 1.70
C ILE A 17 12.74 5.30 1.16
N VAL A 18 12.88 4.29 2.02
CA VAL A 18 12.66 2.88 1.63
C VAL A 18 11.20 2.66 1.21
N PHE A 19 10.25 3.21 1.98
CA PHE A 19 8.83 3.17 1.64
C PHE A 19 8.56 3.77 0.27
N PHE A 20 9.11 4.94 -0.02
CA PHE A 20 8.95 5.62 -1.31
C PHE A 20 9.51 4.81 -2.48
N PHE A 21 10.75 4.31 -2.36
CA PHE A 21 11.36 3.50 -3.42
C PHE A 21 10.60 2.20 -3.68
N ILE A 22 10.15 1.51 -2.64
CA ILE A 22 9.35 0.29 -2.80
C ILE A 22 7.97 0.60 -3.38
N THR A 23 7.35 1.72 -2.99
CA THR A 23 6.08 2.20 -3.57
C THR A 23 6.22 2.36 -5.09
N ILE A 24 7.27 3.07 -5.52
CA ILE A 24 7.55 3.31 -6.93
C ILE A 24 7.85 1.99 -7.64
N ALA A 25 8.75 1.16 -7.10
CA ALA A 25 9.10 -0.11 -7.70
C ALA A 25 7.87 -1.02 -7.89
N THR A 26 6.98 -1.06 -6.90
CA THR A 26 5.72 -1.80 -6.97
C THR A 26 4.88 -1.28 -8.13
N LEU A 27 4.63 0.04 -8.19
CA LEU A 27 3.87 0.65 -9.27
C LEU A 27 4.49 0.42 -10.66
N LEU A 28 5.81 0.43 -10.78
CA LEU A 28 6.52 0.14 -12.02
C LEU A 28 6.29 -1.31 -12.47
N ILE A 29 6.40 -2.30 -11.56
CA ILE A 29 6.21 -3.73 -11.86
C ILE A 29 4.76 -4.06 -12.24
N SER A 30 3.80 -3.21 -11.88
CA SER A 30 2.35 -3.44 -12.08
C SER A 30 1.89 -3.59 -13.53
N ASP A 31 2.72 -3.24 -14.51
CA ASP A 31 2.40 -3.11 -15.93
C ASP A 31 1.33 -2.03 -16.24
N LYS A 32 0.90 -1.25 -15.23
CA LYS A 32 -0.13 -0.20 -15.38
C LYS A 32 0.43 1.16 -15.74
N ILE A 33 1.60 1.51 -15.21
CA ILE A 33 2.28 2.78 -15.52
C ILE A 33 3.18 2.61 -16.74
N ILE A 34 3.98 1.55 -16.75
CA ILE A 34 4.84 1.17 -17.88
C ILE A 34 4.31 -0.12 -18.45
N LYS A 35 3.93 -0.12 -19.73
CA LYS A 35 3.58 -1.34 -20.47
C LYS A 35 4.87 -2.09 -20.82
N TRP A 36 5.30 -2.99 -19.95
CA TRP A 36 6.55 -3.75 -20.11
C TRP A 36 6.55 -4.62 -21.35
N ASN A 37 5.37 -5.06 -21.80
CA ASN A 37 5.25 -5.77 -23.07
C ASN A 37 5.74 -4.93 -24.27
N THR A 38 5.54 -3.61 -24.22
CA THR A 38 5.93 -2.67 -25.28
C THR A 38 7.40 -2.31 -25.17
N VAL A 39 7.94 -2.25 -23.95
CA VAL A 39 9.33 -1.85 -23.68
C VAL A 39 10.32 -3.00 -23.88
N LEU A 40 9.99 -4.20 -23.41
CA LEU A 40 10.89 -5.36 -23.41
C LEU A 40 10.53 -6.40 -24.48
N ASN A 41 9.51 -6.15 -25.30
CA ASN A 41 8.98 -7.09 -26.30
C ASN A 41 8.69 -8.48 -25.69
N THR A 42 8.11 -8.48 -24.49
CA THR A 42 7.75 -9.69 -23.74
C THR A 42 6.23 -9.82 -23.68
N THR A 43 5.71 -11.03 -23.48
CA THR A 43 4.29 -11.24 -23.15
C THR A 43 4.02 -11.02 -21.66
N TYR A 44 4.80 -10.17 -20.99
CA TYR A 44 4.68 -9.96 -19.55
C TYR A 44 3.37 -9.26 -19.23
N GLN A 45 2.50 -9.99 -18.53
CA GLN A 45 1.32 -9.45 -17.88
C GLN A 45 1.25 -10.07 -16.50
N LEU A 46 1.30 -9.24 -15.46
CA LEU A 46 1.18 -9.73 -14.10
C LEU A 46 -0.24 -10.28 -13.89
N ASP A 47 -0.34 -11.58 -13.63
CA ASP A 47 -1.61 -12.28 -13.45
C ASP A 47 -2.31 -11.86 -12.13
N VAL A 48 -3.63 -12.00 -12.10
CA VAL A 48 -4.50 -11.53 -11.00
C VAL A 48 -4.09 -12.08 -9.63
N PRO A 49 -3.77 -13.38 -9.46
CA PRO A 49 -3.36 -13.92 -8.16
C PRO A 49 -2.08 -13.28 -7.62
N TYR A 50 -1.09 -13.03 -8.49
CA TYR A 50 0.16 -12.37 -8.09
C TYR A 50 -0.06 -10.90 -7.73
N ARG A 51 -0.99 -10.21 -8.40
CA ARG A 51 -1.39 -8.86 -8.02
C ARG A 51 -1.99 -8.81 -6.63
N ILE A 52 -2.92 -9.71 -6.33
CA ILE A 52 -3.53 -9.82 -4.99
C ILE A 52 -2.46 -10.09 -3.95
N LEU A 53 -1.55 -11.05 -4.21
CA LEU A 53 -0.48 -11.41 -3.30
C LEU A 53 0.47 -10.24 -3.03
N ILE A 54 0.94 -9.54 -4.07
CA ILE A 54 1.84 -8.39 -3.93
C ILE A 54 1.14 -7.26 -3.18
N SER A 55 -0.13 -6.96 -3.52
CA SER A 55 -0.90 -5.95 -2.80
C SER A 55 -1.04 -6.29 -1.31
N PHE A 56 -1.39 -7.54 -1.00
CA PHE A 56 -1.53 -8.00 0.38
C PHE A 56 -0.20 -7.95 1.15
N LEU A 57 0.90 -8.41 0.55
CA LEU A 57 2.24 -8.38 1.18
C LEU A 57 2.70 -6.94 1.40
N TYR A 58 2.58 -6.09 0.38
CA TYR A 58 2.95 -4.67 0.45
C TYR A 58 2.18 -3.97 1.58
N THR A 59 0.86 -4.10 1.60
CA THR A 59 0.02 -3.48 2.63
C THR A 59 0.33 -4.02 4.02
N THR A 60 0.38 -5.34 4.19
CA THR A 60 0.63 -5.96 5.49
C THR A 60 2.00 -5.57 6.04
N VAL A 61 3.05 -5.71 5.24
CA VAL A 61 4.43 -5.41 5.68
C VAL A 61 4.54 -3.95 6.11
N PHE A 62 4.08 -3.00 5.28
CA PHE A 62 4.22 -1.59 5.62
C PHE A 62 3.33 -1.16 6.78
N LEU A 63 2.10 -1.67 6.90
CA LEU A 63 1.25 -1.35 8.06
C LEU A 63 1.84 -1.91 9.36
N VAL A 64 2.31 -3.16 9.36
CA VAL A 64 2.90 -3.80 10.55
C VAL A 64 4.20 -3.09 10.95
N VAL A 65 5.11 -2.85 10.01
CA VAL A 65 6.39 -2.17 10.31
C VAL A 65 6.13 -0.75 10.83
N SER A 66 5.22 -0.01 10.20
CA SER A 66 4.88 1.35 10.65
C SER A 66 4.29 1.33 12.05
N PHE A 67 3.38 0.40 12.32
CA PHE A 67 2.76 0.25 13.64
C PHE A 67 3.79 -0.09 14.72
N LEU A 68 4.72 -1.01 14.44
CA LEU A 68 5.83 -1.33 15.35
C LEU A 68 6.71 -0.11 15.61
N LEU A 69 7.08 0.64 14.56
CA LEU A 69 7.88 1.87 14.73
C LEU A 69 7.14 2.90 15.58
N ALA A 70 5.83 3.08 15.38
CA ALA A 70 5.02 3.98 16.19
C ALA A 70 4.90 3.50 17.65
N TYR A 71 4.74 2.19 17.87
CA TYR A 71 4.68 1.59 19.21
C TYR A 71 5.96 1.83 20.01
N PHE A 72 7.12 1.68 19.37
CA PHE A 72 8.43 1.97 19.98
C PHE A 72 8.75 3.47 20.07
N GLY A 73 7.87 4.36 19.59
CA GLY A 73 8.09 5.80 19.56
C GLY A 73 9.16 6.24 18.57
N LYS A 74 9.45 5.40 17.56
CA LYS A 74 10.34 5.69 16.42
C LYS A 74 9.58 6.26 15.21
N LEU A 75 8.27 6.45 15.31
CA LEU A 75 7.45 7.08 14.27
C LEU A 75 6.32 7.85 14.96
N LYS A 76 6.05 9.07 14.52
CA LYS A 76 4.87 9.81 15.02
C LYS A 76 3.59 9.11 14.57
N VAL A 77 2.60 9.09 15.45
CA VAL A 77 1.30 8.45 15.21
C VAL A 77 0.60 9.00 13.96
N ILE A 78 0.72 10.29 13.70
CA ILE A 78 0.14 10.93 12.49
C ILE A 78 0.66 10.31 11.19
N TYR A 79 1.91 9.84 11.18
CA TYR A 79 2.50 9.21 10.00
C TYR A 79 1.86 7.86 9.69
N LEU A 80 1.29 7.14 10.66
CA LEU A 80 0.53 5.90 10.39
C LEU A 80 -0.65 6.16 9.46
N GLN A 81 -1.36 7.28 9.69
CA GLN A 81 -2.52 7.66 8.87
C GLN A 81 -2.07 8.04 7.46
N ILE A 82 -0.97 8.81 7.35
CA ILE A 82 -0.39 9.20 6.06
C ILE A 82 0.08 7.97 5.27
N ILE A 83 0.77 7.01 5.91
CA ILE A 83 1.24 5.78 5.27
C ILE A 83 0.06 4.93 4.81
N ALA A 84 -0.95 4.73 5.65
CA ALA A 84 -2.16 3.97 5.29
C ALA A 84 -2.89 4.61 4.10
N PHE A 85 -2.95 5.94 4.05
CA PHE A 85 -3.52 6.68 2.93
C PHE A 85 -2.74 6.48 1.63
N ILE A 86 -1.41 6.61 1.68
CA ILE A 86 -0.55 6.38 0.50
C ILE A 86 -0.70 4.94 0.01
N ILE A 87 -0.66 3.95 0.90
CA ILE A 87 -0.90 2.54 0.55
C ILE A 87 -2.25 2.40 -0.16
N GLY A 88 -3.31 3.02 0.35
CA GLY A 88 -4.63 2.96 -0.27
C GLY A 88 -4.67 3.52 -1.69
N ILE A 89 -4.02 4.67 -1.92
CA ILE A 89 -3.88 5.25 -3.27
C ILE A 89 -3.08 4.29 -4.17
N THR A 90 -1.88 3.88 -3.74
CA THR A 90 -0.98 3.02 -4.53
C THR A 90 -1.67 1.73 -4.92
N MET A 91 -2.36 1.08 -3.99
CA MET A 91 -3.06 -0.17 -4.26
C MET A 91 -4.27 0.05 -5.16
N THR A 92 -5.01 1.15 -5.03
CA THR A 92 -6.12 1.45 -5.96
C THR A 92 -5.60 1.66 -7.39
N LEU A 93 -4.49 2.38 -7.56
CA LEU A 93 -3.86 2.58 -8.88
C LEU A 93 -3.41 1.26 -9.51
N PHE A 94 -3.04 0.27 -8.70
CA PHE A 94 -2.61 -1.06 -9.14
C PHE A 94 -3.70 -1.84 -9.90
N TRP A 95 -4.96 -1.45 -9.73
CA TRP A 95 -6.15 -2.12 -10.29
C TRP A 95 -6.81 -1.33 -11.42
N ILE A 96 -6.26 -0.18 -11.84
CA ILE A 96 -6.81 0.60 -12.95
C ILE A 96 -6.90 -0.25 -14.24
N PRO A 97 -8.03 -0.20 -14.97
CA PRO A 97 -8.16 -0.92 -16.23
C PRO A 97 -7.17 -0.42 -17.27
N LEU A 98 -6.69 -1.32 -18.13
CA LEU A 98 -5.81 -0.95 -19.24
C LEU A 98 -6.63 -0.60 -20.49
N TYR A 99 -6.08 0.27 -21.34
CA TYR A 99 -6.63 0.52 -22.66
C TYR A 99 -6.03 -0.47 -23.67
N GLN A 100 -6.90 -1.22 -24.34
CA GLN A 100 -6.54 -2.10 -25.44
C GLN A 100 -7.15 -1.56 -26.74
N LYS A 101 -6.29 -1.35 -27.75
CA LYS A 101 -6.71 -1.06 -29.12
C LYS A 101 -7.04 -2.39 -29.79
N ILE A 102 -8.26 -2.50 -30.31
CA ILE A 102 -8.66 -3.64 -31.13
C ILE A 102 -8.68 -3.16 -32.58
N THR A 103 -7.81 -3.72 -33.40
CA THR A 103 -7.82 -3.49 -34.84
C THR A 103 -8.79 -4.51 -35.44
N SER A 104 -9.95 -4.06 -35.92
CA SER A 104 -10.85 -4.92 -36.68
C SER A 104 -10.16 -5.35 -37.98
N SER A 105 -10.15 -6.65 -38.29
CA SER A 105 -9.53 -7.16 -39.53
C SER A 105 -10.33 -6.82 -40.79
N ASN A 106 -11.55 -6.28 -40.63
CA ASN A 106 -12.38 -5.88 -41.75
C ASN A 106 -12.22 -4.38 -41.97
N SER A 107 -11.74 -4.07 -43.18
CA SER A 107 -11.50 -2.75 -43.72
C SER A 107 -12.65 -1.76 -43.44
N GLU A 108 -12.26 -0.58 -42.92
CA GLU A 108 -13.01 0.68 -42.72
C GLU A 108 -13.39 1.09 -41.29
N ASP A 109 -13.28 0.24 -40.28
CA ASP A 109 -13.82 0.62 -38.96
C ASP A 109 -12.81 1.22 -37.97
N LYS A 110 -13.25 2.37 -37.42
CA LYS A 110 -12.63 3.20 -36.39
C LYS A 110 -11.92 2.38 -35.32
N ASP A 111 -10.71 2.82 -34.95
CA ASP A 111 -9.99 2.34 -33.76
C ASP A 111 -10.94 2.29 -32.55
N THR A 112 -11.35 1.08 -32.17
CA THR A 112 -12.24 0.89 -31.02
C THR A 112 -11.36 0.60 -29.80
N TYR A 113 -11.41 1.50 -28.83
CA TYR A 113 -10.68 1.37 -27.56
C TYR A 113 -11.61 0.71 -26.54
N LEU A 114 -11.22 -0.46 -26.05
CA LEU A 114 -11.93 -1.13 -24.95
C LEU A 114 -11.11 -1.06 -23.66
N PHE A 115 -11.83 -0.94 -22.54
CA PHE A 115 -11.27 -1.07 -21.21
C PHE A 115 -11.09 -2.54 -20.86
N LEU A 116 -9.84 -2.95 -20.67
CA LEU A 116 -9.48 -4.25 -20.14
C LEU A 116 -9.39 -4.16 -18.62
N TRP A 117 -10.47 -4.57 -17.95
CA TRP A 117 -10.53 -4.69 -16.49
C TRP A 117 -9.59 -5.77 -15.99
N THR A 118 -9.14 -5.66 -14.74
CA THR A 118 -8.10 -6.56 -14.21
C THR A 118 -8.69 -7.93 -13.86
N TRP A 119 -9.87 -7.95 -13.22
CA TRP A 119 -10.57 -9.18 -12.86
C TRP A 119 -12.05 -9.17 -13.27
N TYR A 120 -12.79 -8.14 -12.87
CA TYR A 120 -14.18 -7.93 -13.27
C TYR A 120 -14.48 -6.44 -13.44
N LYS A 121 -15.57 -6.12 -14.13
CA LYS A 121 -15.94 -4.73 -14.43
C LYS A 121 -16.10 -3.93 -13.13
N TYR A 122 -15.39 -2.81 -13.01
CA TYR A 122 -15.37 -1.94 -11.83
C TYR A 122 -14.72 -2.53 -10.57
N ASP A 123 -13.85 -3.54 -10.71
CA ASP A 123 -13.03 -4.09 -9.62
C ASP A 123 -12.26 -3.02 -8.82
N ILE A 124 -11.80 -1.95 -9.48
CA ILE A 124 -11.18 -0.78 -8.84
C ILE A 124 -12.03 -0.17 -7.71
N ILE A 125 -13.37 -0.17 -7.83
CA ILE A 125 -14.26 0.40 -6.82
C ILE A 125 -14.24 -0.46 -5.57
N ALA A 126 -14.30 -1.79 -5.72
CA ALA A 126 -14.24 -2.71 -4.59
C ALA A 126 -12.90 -2.58 -3.85
N VAL A 127 -11.81 -2.46 -4.60
CA VAL A 127 -10.46 -2.25 -4.04
C VAL A 127 -10.39 -0.91 -3.32
N PHE A 128 -10.87 0.17 -3.92
CA PHE A 128 -10.91 1.49 -3.29
C PHE A 128 -11.69 1.47 -1.97
N MET A 129 -12.87 0.84 -1.94
CA MET A 129 -13.69 0.73 -0.73
C MET A 129 -12.99 -0.08 0.36
N LEU A 130 -12.31 -1.18 -0.01
CA LEU A 130 -11.51 -1.98 0.92
C LEU A 130 -10.40 -1.14 1.58
N TYR A 131 -9.63 -0.39 0.79
CA TYR A 131 -8.54 0.44 1.32
C TYR A 131 -9.04 1.66 2.09
N LEU A 132 -10.20 2.21 1.74
CA LEU A 132 -10.87 3.26 2.51
C LEU A 132 -11.30 2.74 3.89
N PHE A 133 -11.82 1.52 3.96
CA PHE A 133 -12.11 0.85 5.23
C PHE A 133 -10.84 0.64 6.07
N ILE A 134 -9.76 0.13 5.48
CA ILE A 134 -8.47 -0.05 6.16
C ILE A 134 -7.95 1.29 6.69
N PHE A 135 -8.01 2.36 5.89
CA PHE A 135 -7.61 3.69 6.31
C PHE A 135 -8.44 4.19 7.51
N GLY A 136 -9.77 4.01 7.47
CA GLY A 136 -10.65 4.34 8.58
C GLY A 136 -10.30 3.57 9.86
N LEU A 137 -10.01 2.28 9.72
CA LEU A 137 -9.60 1.41 10.83
C LEU A 137 -8.25 1.86 11.42
N VAL A 138 -7.26 2.19 10.58
CA VAL A 138 -5.98 2.75 11.05
C VAL A 138 -6.21 4.10 11.73
N LYS A 139 -7.03 5.00 11.18
CA LYS A 139 -7.33 6.30 11.80
C LYS A 139 -7.96 6.15 13.18
N TYR A 140 -8.89 5.21 13.33
CA TYR A 140 -9.53 4.90 14.61
C TYR A 140 -8.53 4.32 15.63
N LEU A 141 -7.74 3.31 15.23
CA LEU A 141 -6.80 2.63 16.12
C LEU A 141 -5.55 3.46 16.44
N ALA A 142 -4.99 4.16 15.45
CA ALA A 142 -3.81 5.01 15.55
C ALA A 142 -4.12 6.37 16.18
N THR A 143 -4.73 6.35 17.35
CA THR A 143 -4.87 7.52 18.22
C THR A 143 -3.79 7.46 19.30
N TYR A 144 -3.20 8.60 19.66
CA TYR A 144 -2.15 8.67 20.69
C TYR A 144 -2.58 8.01 22.02
N GLN A 145 -3.84 8.22 22.41
CA GLN A 145 -4.45 7.59 23.59
C GLN A 145 -4.46 6.05 23.50
N ASN A 146 -4.79 5.49 22.34
CA ASN A 146 -4.86 4.04 22.13
C ASN A 146 -3.46 3.41 22.15
N ILE A 147 -2.48 4.06 21.54
CA ILE A 147 -1.08 3.59 21.55
C ILE A 147 -0.50 3.64 22.97
N ILE A 148 -0.79 4.68 23.75
CA ILE A 148 -0.40 4.74 25.16
C ILE A 148 -1.06 3.63 25.98
N LYS A 149 -2.38 3.43 25.83
CA LYS A 149 -3.12 2.35 26.52
C LYS A 149 -2.53 0.98 26.19
N LEU A 150 -2.17 0.74 24.92
CA LEU A 150 -1.55 -0.51 24.49
C LEU A 150 -0.19 -0.72 25.19
N LYS A 151 0.67 0.31 25.18
CA LYS A 151 1.99 0.27 25.82
C LYS A 151 1.91 0.05 27.33
N GLN A 152 0.92 0.67 27.99
CA GLN A 152 0.67 0.48 29.42
C GLN A 152 0.20 -0.94 29.76
N ARG A 153 -0.69 -1.55 28.94
CA ARG A 153 -1.12 -2.94 29.14
C ARG A 153 0.03 -3.93 29.01
N PHE A 154 0.87 -3.78 27.99
CA PHE A 154 2.03 -4.66 27.81
C PHE A 154 3.09 -4.49 28.90
N ASN A 155 3.34 -3.27 29.38
CA ASN A 155 4.27 -3.05 30.49
C ASN A 155 3.71 -3.52 31.85
N LYS A 156 2.40 -3.41 32.10
CA LYS A 156 1.78 -3.99 33.31
C LYS A 156 1.94 -5.51 33.33
N ASN A 157 1.72 -6.18 32.20
CA ASN A 157 1.91 -7.63 32.10
C ASN A 157 3.38 -8.07 32.26
N LYS A 158 4.34 -7.19 31.95
CA LYS A 158 5.77 -7.46 32.18
C LYS A 158 6.16 -7.44 33.66
N HIS A 159 5.39 -6.78 34.52
CA HIS A 159 5.61 -6.74 35.96
C HIS A 159 4.94 -7.89 36.73
N THR A 160 3.92 -8.54 36.15
CA THR A 160 3.25 -9.72 36.73
C THR A 160 3.86 -11.05 36.32
N LEU A 161 4.84 -11.06 35.41
CA LEU A 161 5.57 -12.25 34.92
C LEU A 161 6.98 -12.37 35.54
N LYS A 162 7.22 -11.76 36.70
CA LYS A 162 8.44 -11.95 37.49
C LYS A 162 8.16 -12.79 38.72
#